data_AF-A0AAD9RRZ7-F1
#
_entry.id   AF-A0AAD9RRZ7-F1
#
_cell.length_a   1.000
_cell.length_b   1.000
_cell.length_c   1.000
_cell.angle_alpha   90.00
_cell.angle_beta   90.00
_cell.angle_gamma   90.00
#
_symmetry.space_group_name_H-M   'P 1'
#
loop_
_entity.id
_entity.type
_entity.pdbx_description
1 polymer ?
#
loop_
_entity_poly.entity_id
_entity_poly.type
_entity_poly.pdbx_seq_one_letter_code
_entity_poly.pdbx_strand_id
1 'polypeptide(L)'
;MSSAIQILWKQALKTFGGRRSVGYKLCQKNFDTLWSLMNKITAEDVKLDKQILDVVKVQSAPMCVIGVFENKDITIAIFILKNGVTMPMHDHPGMHGFLKVISGTVEINSYTLKTSGDHIVNINEEIKAFRHQPVTLNKNSPACVLTPWEKNLHEITCIEGPAAFLDILSPPYDVDDSGRSPRPCTFFKTIDSKPCLDSGDIIEEVKLVTEAHIF
;
A
#
# COMPACT_ATOMS: atom_id res chain seq x y z
N MET A 1 -2.73 30.47 -3.38
CA MET A 1 -2.87 29.48 -2.29
C MET A 1 -2.42 28.13 -2.81
N SER A 2 -1.65 27.36 -2.03
CA SER A 2 -1.23 26.01 -2.43
C SER A 2 -2.44 25.07 -2.45
N SER A 3 -2.52 24.15 -3.42
CA SER A 3 -3.58 23.12 -3.43
C SER A 3 -3.39 22.08 -2.31
N ALA A 4 -4.42 21.30 -1.98
CA ALA A 4 -4.35 20.27 -0.94
C ALA A 4 -3.28 19.21 -1.27
N ILE A 5 -3.25 18.72 -2.51
CA ILE A 5 -2.21 17.78 -2.96
C ILE A 5 -0.81 18.40 -2.86
N GLN A 6 -0.68 19.71 -3.11
CA GLN A 6 0.59 20.44 -2.96
C GLN A 6 1.05 20.59 -1.50
N ILE A 7 0.13 20.58 -0.54
CA ILE A 7 0.45 20.60 0.89
C ILE A 7 0.86 19.19 1.34
N LEU A 8 0.15 18.18 0.86
CA LEU A 8 0.37 16.77 1.18
C LEU A 8 1.79 16.31 0.78
N TRP A 9 2.18 16.44 -0.49
CA TRP A 9 3.51 15.96 -0.92
C TRP A 9 4.67 16.70 -0.22
N LYS A 10 4.53 18.01 0.07
CA LYS A 10 5.52 18.76 0.86
C LYS A 10 5.64 18.22 2.27
N GLN A 11 4.51 17.88 2.91
CA GLN A 11 4.54 17.24 4.22
C GLN A 11 5.12 15.82 4.14
N ALA A 12 4.87 15.06 3.07
CA ALA A 12 5.48 13.75 2.85
C ALA A 12 7.01 13.85 2.76
N LEU A 13 7.53 14.80 1.96
CA LEU A 13 8.97 15.09 1.88
C LEU A 13 9.55 15.51 3.23
N LYS A 14 8.82 16.29 4.03
CA LYS A 14 9.27 16.66 5.38
C LYS A 14 9.27 15.47 6.35
N THR A 15 8.35 14.53 6.17
CA THR A 15 8.20 13.35 7.04
C THR A 15 9.30 12.33 6.76
N PHE A 16 9.59 12.09 5.48
CA PHE A 16 10.50 11.02 5.02
C PHE A 16 11.86 11.52 4.53
N GLY A 17 12.06 12.83 4.44
CA GLY A 17 13.31 13.42 3.96
C GLY A 17 14.50 13.05 4.83
N GLY A 18 15.63 12.74 4.18
CA GLY A 18 16.87 12.40 4.88
C GLY A 18 16.90 10.97 5.43
N ARG A 19 16.01 10.08 4.99
CA ARG A 19 15.97 8.68 5.42
C ARG A 19 17.25 7.89 5.13
N ARG A 20 18.00 8.31 4.11
CA ARG A 20 19.32 7.75 3.77
C ARG A 20 20.45 8.22 4.69
N SER A 21 20.20 9.19 5.57
CA SER A 21 21.21 9.73 6.49
C SER A 21 21.41 8.80 7.68
N VAL A 22 22.65 8.63 8.11
CA VAL A 22 23.00 7.88 9.32
C VAL A 22 22.30 8.52 10.52
N GLY A 23 21.61 7.70 11.33
CA GLY A 23 20.89 8.16 12.50
C GLY A 23 19.51 8.78 12.22
N TYR A 24 18.95 8.59 11.03
CA TYR A 24 17.57 8.96 10.73
C TYR A 24 16.61 8.38 11.77
N LYS A 25 15.69 9.22 12.25
CA LYS A 25 14.58 8.83 13.10
C LYS A 25 13.30 9.41 12.52
N LEU A 26 12.29 8.56 12.33
CA LEU A 26 10.99 9.00 11.88
C LEU A 26 10.38 9.91 12.96
N CYS A 27 10.07 11.15 12.58
CA CYS A 27 9.46 12.10 13.49
C CYS A 27 7.95 11.81 13.58
N GLN A 28 7.49 11.27 14.71
CA GLN A 28 6.08 10.92 14.92
C GLN A 28 5.14 12.09 14.65
N LYS A 29 5.48 13.30 15.11
CA LYS A 29 4.66 14.51 14.85
C LYS A 29 4.48 14.80 13.37
N ASN A 30 5.53 14.62 12.55
CA ASN A 30 5.43 14.81 11.11
C ASN A 30 4.58 13.71 10.46
N PHE A 31 4.72 12.47 10.94
CA PHE A 31 3.94 11.31 10.51
C PHE A 31 2.44 11.51 10.78
N ASP A 32 2.07 11.92 12.00
CA ASP A 32 0.68 12.19 12.39
C ASP A 32 0.09 13.36 11.60
N THR A 33 0.92 14.38 11.33
CA THR A 33 0.52 15.52 10.48
C THR A 33 0.25 15.05 9.04
N LEU A 34 1.11 14.20 8.49
CA LEU A 34 0.93 13.63 7.16
C LEU A 34 -0.36 12.80 7.08
N TRP A 35 -0.58 11.91 8.05
CA TRP A 35 -1.81 11.11 8.15
C TRP A 35 -3.05 11.99 8.21
N SER A 36 -3.02 13.05 9.02
CA SER A 36 -4.13 14.01 9.14
C SER A 36 -4.41 14.78 7.84
N LEU A 37 -3.37 15.07 7.04
CA LEU A 37 -3.55 15.66 5.72
C LEU A 37 -4.09 14.64 4.72
N MET A 38 -3.58 13.40 4.75
CA MET A 38 -4.03 12.31 3.89
C MET A 38 -5.54 12.08 4.03
N ASN A 39 -6.06 12.12 5.26
CA ASN A 39 -7.48 11.97 5.56
C ASN A 39 -8.38 13.04 4.93
N LYS A 40 -7.83 14.18 4.55
CA LYS A 40 -8.57 15.32 3.96
C LYS A 40 -8.58 15.30 2.44
N ILE A 41 -7.74 14.48 1.81
CA ILE A 41 -7.63 14.43 0.36
C ILE A 41 -8.88 13.80 -0.24
N THR A 42 -9.41 14.44 -1.28
CA THR A 42 -10.53 13.92 -2.07
C THR A 42 -10.11 13.65 -3.52
N ALA A 43 -11.03 13.08 -4.31
CA ALA A 43 -10.82 12.85 -5.73
C ALA A 43 -10.60 14.18 -6.50
N GLU A 44 -11.30 15.26 -6.11
CA GLU A 44 -11.19 16.57 -6.72
C GLU A 44 -9.81 17.21 -6.52
N ASP A 45 -9.19 17.00 -5.35
CA ASP A 45 -7.86 17.53 -5.03
C ASP A 45 -6.76 17.00 -5.96
N VAL A 46 -6.96 15.79 -6.50
CA VAL A 46 -6.07 15.11 -7.44
C VAL A 46 -6.62 15.09 -8.87
N LYS A 47 -7.71 15.84 -9.13
CA LYS A 47 -8.39 15.92 -10.43
C LYS A 47 -8.81 14.55 -11.00
N LEU A 48 -9.16 13.61 -10.12
CA LEU A 48 -9.76 12.34 -10.51
C LEU A 48 -11.25 12.55 -10.75
N ASP A 49 -11.64 12.76 -12.01
CA ASP A 49 -13.03 12.94 -12.40
C ASP A 49 -13.71 11.64 -12.86
N LYS A 50 -15.02 11.73 -13.08
CA LYS A 50 -15.84 10.60 -13.54
C LYS A 50 -15.41 10.09 -14.92
N GLN A 51 -14.91 10.94 -15.80
CA GLN A 51 -14.51 10.53 -17.15
C GLN A 51 -13.32 9.57 -17.09
N ILE A 52 -12.34 9.85 -16.21
CA ILE A 52 -11.21 8.94 -15.96
C ILE A 52 -11.72 7.59 -15.44
N LEU A 53 -12.64 7.59 -14.48
CA LEU A 53 -13.21 6.36 -13.94
C LEU A 53 -13.98 5.56 -15.01
N ASP A 54 -14.75 6.24 -15.86
CA ASP A 54 -15.51 5.59 -16.93
C ASP A 54 -14.59 4.97 -17.99
N VAL A 55 -13.45 5.60 -18.31
CA VAL A 55 -12.41 5.00 -19.17
C VAL A 55 -11.84 3.72 -18.54
N VAL A 56 -11.53 3.73 -17.24
CA VAL A 56 -11.01 2.54 -16.54
C VAL A 56 -12.05 1.41 -16.47
N LYS A 57 -13.35 1.72 -16.44
CA LYS A 57 -14.39 0.67 -16.51
C LYS A 57 -14.33 -0.10 -17.83
N VAL A 58 -14.10 0.58 -18.96
CA VAL A 58 -14.25 0.01 -20.29
C VAL A 58 -12.95 -0.44 -20.95
N GLN A 59 -11.78 0.01 -20.46
CA GLN A 59 -10.48 -0.47 -20.97
C GLN A 59 -10.35 -1.99 -20.80
N SER A 60 -9.39 -2.64 -21.45
CA SER A 60 -9.13 -4.07 -21.25
C SER A 60 -8.42 -4.35 -19.91
N ALA A 61 -7.41 -3.57 -19.56
CA ALA A 61 -6.58 -3.77 -18.38
C ALA A 61 -7.40 -3.78 -17.06
N PRO A 62 -7.06 -4.66 -16.09
CA PRO A 62 -7.84 -4.83 -14.85
C PRO A 62 -7.76 -3.61 -13.93
N MET A 63 -6.70 -2.83 -14.04
CA MET A 63 -6.44 -1.64 -13.23
C MET A 63 -5.63 -0.61 -14.02
N CYS A 64 -5.55 0.60 -13.48
CA CYS A 64 -4.73 1.71 -13.97
C CYS A 64 -3.93 2.31 -12.82
N VAL A 65 -2.73 2.82 -13.12
CA VAL A 65 -1.88 3.55 -12.17
C VAL A 65 -1.57 4.93 -12.74
N ILE A 66 -1.76 5.96 -11.94
CA ILE A 66 -1.42 7.34 -12.26
C ILE A 66 -0.32 7.79 -11.31
N GLY A 67 0.88 7.98 -11.83
CA GLY A 67 2.00 8.55 -11.07
C GLY A 67 1.74 10.03 -10.76
N VAL A 68 1.86 10.41 -9.48
CA VAL A 68 1.71 11.80 -9.03
C VAL A 68 3.06 12.43 -8.77
N PHE A 69 3.93 11.73 -8.04
CA PHE A 69 5.28 12.19 -7.72
C PHE A 69 6.17 11.00 -7.36
N GLU A 70 7.44 11.07 -7.73
CA GLU A 70 8.42 10.07 -7.32
C GLU A 70 9.79 10.72 -7.15
N ASN A 71 10.50 10.33 -6.08
CA ASN A 71 11.91 10.60 -5.90
C ASN A 71 12.55 9.50 -5.05
N LYS A 72 13.83 9.65 -4.72
CA LYS A 72 14.60 8.67 -3.94
C LYS A 72 14.08 8.34 -2.53
N ASP A 73 13.17 9.16 -1.97
CA ASP A 73 12.68 9.10 -0.59
C ASP A 73 11.19 8.71 -0.52
N ILE A 74 10.37 9.08 -1.52
CA ILE A 74 8.93 8.82 -1.57
C ILE A 74 8.41 8.55 -2.99
N THR A 75 7.35 7.75 -3.09
CA THR A 75 6.47 7.64 -4.26
C THR A 75 5.05 8.01 -3.85
N ILE A 76 4.34 8.75 -4.72
CA ILE A 76 2.93 9.06 -4.59
C ILE A 76 2.24 8.65 -5.89
N ALA A 77 1.26 7.75 -5.79
CA ALA A 77 0.54 7.22 -6.94
C ALA A 77 -0.94 7.04 -6.64
N ILE A 78 -1.77 7.07 -7.68
CA ILE A 78 -3.19 6.71 -7.60
C ILE A 78 -3.38 5.40 -8.33
N PHE A 79 -3.95 4.43 -7.64
CA PHE A 79 -4.35 3.15 -8.21
C PHE A 79 -5.86 3.16 -8.43
N ILE A 80 -6.31 2.70 -9.60
CA ILE A 80 -7.72 2.59 -9.96
C ILE A 80 -8.01 1.15 -10.37
N LEU A 81 -8.80 0.44 -9.59
CA LEU A 81 -9.17 -0.96 -9.81
C LEU A 81 -10.60 -1.03 -10.33
N LYS A 82 -10.84 -1.89 -11.32
CA LYS A 82 -12.22 -2.20 -11.75
C LYS A 82 -12.98 -2.96 -10.66
N ASN A 83 -14.31 -2.90 -10.73
CA ASN A 83 -15.17 -3.69 -9.86
C ASN A 83 -14.82 -5.18 -9.95
N GLY A 84 -14.61 -5.82 -8.80
CA GLY A 84 -14.25 -7.23 -8.69
C GLY A 84 -12.78 -7.55 -8.98
N VAL A 85 -11.96 -6.55 -9.31
CA VAL A 85 -10.50 -6.76 -9.47
C VAL A 85 -9.82 -6.73 -8.11
N THR A 86 -8.91 -7.68 -7.93
CA THR A 86 -8.03 -7.80 -6.78
C THR A 86 -6.61 -7.48 -7.19
N MET A 87 -5.97 -6.55 -6.49
CA MET A 87 -4.52 -6.41 -6.47
C MET A 87 -3.97 -7.52 -5.57
N PRO A 88 -3.22 -8.49 -6.11
CA PRO A 88 -2.85 -9.68 -5.35
C PRO A 88 -1.95 -9.37 -4.17
N MET A 89 -1.85 -10.32 -3.25
CA MET A 89 -1.04 -10.17 -2.05
C MET A 89 0.41 -9.84 -2.40
N HIS A 90 0.91 -8.71 -1.90
CA HIS A 90 2.29 -8.26 -2.12
C HIS A 90 2.87 -7.58 -0.88
N ASP A 91 4.19 -7.56 -0.77
CA ASP A 91 4.93 -6.91 0.32
C ASP A 91 5.45 -5.51 -0.02
N HIS A 92 5.92 -4.81 1.01
CA HIS A 92 6.52 -3.47 0.94
C HIS A 92 7.83 -3.43 1.74
N PRO A 93 8.89 -4.13 1.32
CA PRO A 93 10.06 -4.40 2.18
C PRO A 93 10.75 -3.13 2.70
N GLY A 94 10.81 -2.98 4.02
CA GLY A 94 11.44 -1.81 4.65
C GLY A 94 10.64 -0.51 4.54
N MET A 95 9.39 -0.55 4.05
CA MET A 95 8.62 0.64 3.69
C MET A 95 7.56 1.00 4.72
N HIS A 96 7.28 2.31 4.82
CA HIS A 96 6.08 2.87 5.44
C HIS A 96 5.14 3.29 4.31
N GLY A 97 3.85 3.07 4.48
CA GLY A 97 2.85 3.39 3.47
C GLY A 97 1.59 4.03 4.06
N PHE A 98 0.95 4.89 3.27
CA PHE A 98 -0.35 5.49 3.56
C PHE A 98 -1.29 5.27 2.39
N LEU A 99 -2.41 4.59 2.63
CA LEU A 99 -3.45 4.35 1.62
C LEU A 99 -4.73 5.09 1.99
N LYS A 100 -5.19 5.99 1.12
CA LYS A 100 -6.48 6.68 1.25
C LYS A 100 -7.36 6.39 0.05
N VAL A 101 -8.49 5.74 0.28
CA VAL A 101 -9.54 5.61 -0.74
C VAL A 101 -10.14 6.98 -1.01
N ILE A 102 -10.25 7.34 -2.29
CA ILE A 102 -10.79 8.63 -2.76
C ILE A 102 -12.02 8.45 -3.66
N SER A 103 -12.26 7.24 -4.18
CA SER A 103 -13.47 6.86 -4.91
C SER A 103 -13.76 5.36 -4.76
N GLY A 104 -15.03 4.97 -4.83
CA GLY A 104 -15.48 3.57 -4.67
C GLY A 104 -15.20 2.98 -3.29
N THR A 105 -15.23 1.66 -3.22
CA THR A 105 -15.03 0.89 -1.99
C THR A 105 -14.07 -0.28 -2.25
N VAL A 106 -13.09 -0.46 -1.37
CA VAL A 106 -12.16 -1.59 -1.37
C VAL A 106 -12.26 -2.39 -0.07
N GLU A 107 -11.96 -3.67 -0.14
CA GLU A 107 -11.61 -4.50 1.01
C GLU A 107 -10.11 -4.73 1.02
N ILE A 108 -9.48 -4.57 2.18
CA ILE A 108 -8.04 -4.83 2.37
C ILE A 108 -7.88 -6.00 3.33
N ASN A 109 -7.17 -7.03 2.86
CA ASN A 109 -6.70 -8.14 3.68
C ASN A 109 -5.21 -7.93 3.96
N SER A 110 -4.84 -7.63 5.20
CA SER A 110 -3.45 -7.36 5.60
C SER A 110 -2.82 -8.50 6.36
N TYR A 111 -1.50 -8.63 6.22
CA TYR A 111 -0.69 -9.68 6.85
C TYR A 111 0.59 -9.09 7.44
N THR A 112 1.01 -9.65 8.58
CA THR A 112 2.27 -9.32 9.26
C THR A 112 3.16 -10.55 9.32
N LEU A 113 4.37 -10.47 8.78
CA LEU A 113 5.33 -11.57 8.84
C LEU A 113 5.70 -11.89 10.30
N LYS A 114 5.79 -13.18 10.64
CA LYS A 114 6.15 -13.66 11.98
C LYS A 114 7.67 -13.67 12.22
N THR A 115 8.46 -13.58 11.16
CA THR A 115 9.92 -13.56 11.22
C THR A 115 10.44 -12.19 11.63
N SER A 116 11.41 -12.17 12.55
CA SER A 116 12.08 -10.95 13.01
C SER A 116 13.21 -10.56 12.05
N GLY A 117 12.92 -9.69 11.08
CA GLY A 117 13.94 -9.08 10.21
C GLY A 117 13.41 -8.56 8.87
N ASP A 118 14.13 -7.61 8.26
CA ASP A 118 13.98 -7.20 6.86
C ASP A 118 14.42 -8.36 5.94
N HIS A 119 13.63 -9.43 5.89
CA HIS A 119 13.97 -10.59 5.08
C HIS A 119 13.62 -10.31 3.62
N ILE A 120 14.65 -10.25 2.79
CA ILE A 120 14.50 -10.53 1.36
C ILE A 120 14.06 -12.00 1.28
N VAL A 121 12.81 -12.22 0.91
CA VAL A 121 12.22 -13.55 0.81
C VAL A 121 12.90 -14.33 -0.31
N ASN A 122 13.41 -15.54 -0.01
CA ASN A 122 13.89 -16.43 -1.05
C ASN A 122 12.70 -17.05 -1.81
N ILE A 123 12.84 -17.19 -3.12
CA ILE A 123 11.84 -17.85 -3.97
C ILE A 123 11.62 -19.28 -3.47
N ASN A 124 10.35 -19.69 -3.31
CA ASN A 124 9.88 -21.00 -2.82
C ASN A 124 10.11 -21.30 -1.33
N GLU A 125 10.43 -20.31 -0.51
CA GLU A 125 10.46 -20.51 0.95
C GLU A 125 9.05 -20.40 1.55
N GLU A 126 8.71 -21.29 2.49
CA GLU A 126 7.48 -21.19 3.26
C GLU A 126 7.63 -20.15 4.37
N ILE A 127 6.74 -19.16 4.39
CA ILE A 127 6.82 -18.03 5.31
C ILE A 127 5.59 -18.03 6.20
N LYS A 128 5.78 -17.80 7.49
CA LYS A 128 4.67 -17.65 8.44
C LYS A 128 4.29 -16.19 8.59
N ALA A 129 3.00 -15.90 8.53
CA ALA A 129 2.45 -14.59 8.78
C ALA A 129 1.18 -14.66 9.63
N PHE A 130 0.82 -13.55 10.24
CA PHE A 130 -0.48 -13.33 10.87
C PHE A 130 -1.38 -12.59 9.89
N ARG A 131 -2.57 -13.14 9.62
CA ARG A 131 -3.62 -12.44 8.90
C ARG A 131 -4.43 -11.61 9.87
N HIS A 132 -4.65 -10.35 9.50
CA HIS A 132 -5.48 -9.41 10.25
C HIS A 132 -6.94 -9.45 9.80
N GLN A 133 -7.84 -8.91 10.62
CA GLN A 133 -9.22 -8.71 10.24
C GLN A 133 -9.30 -7.86 8.96
N PRO A 134 -10.07 -8.30 7.95
CA PRO A 134 -10.28 -7.52 6.75
C PRO A 134 -10.94 -6.18 7.08
N VAL A 135 -10.53 -5.11 6.39
CA VAL A 135 -11.11 -3.79 6.55
C VAL A 135 -11.76 -3.32 5.25
N THR A 136 -12.99 -2.84 5.34
CA THR A 136 -13.71 -2.23 4.21
C THR A 136 -13.54 -0.72 4.27
N LEU A 137 -13.00 -0.13 3.20
CA LEU A 137 -12.66 1.29 3.12
C LEU A 137 -13.34 1.95 1.93
N ASN A 138 -13.91 3.13 2.17
CA ASN A 138 -14.40 4.02 1.14
C ASN A 138 -13.83 5.44 1.36
N LYS A 139 -14.27 6.41 0.55
CA LYS A 139 -13.78 7.80 0.64
C LYS A 139 -13.95 8.46 2.02
N ASN A 140 -14.89 8.00 2.84
CA ASN A 140 -15.13 8.53 4.18
C ASN A 140 -14.30 7.81 5.26
N SER A 141 -13.71 6.66 4.94
CA SER A 141 -12.84 5.91 5.86
C SER A 141 -11.50 6.64 6.05
N PRO A 142 -10.87 6.55 7.23
CA PRO A 142 -9.53 7.08 7.44
C PRO A 142 -8.50 6.35 6.55
N ALA A 143 -7.37 7.00 6.31
CA ALA A 143 -6.23 6.42 5.62
C ALA A 143 -5.63 5.28 6.46
N CYS A 144 -5.34 4.17 5.82
CA CYS A 144 -4.61 3.05 6.41
C CYS A 144 -3.11 3.32 6.41
N VAL A 145 -2.43 2.72 7.37
CA VAL A 145 -0.99 2.78 7.53
C VAL A 145 -0.43 1.37 7.47
N LEU A 146 0.63 1.19 6.70
CA LEU A 146 1.53 0.04 6.81
C LEU A 146 2.90 0.52 7.29
N THR A 147 3.60 -0.36 8.00
CA THR A 147 4.98 -0.13 8.44
C THR A 147 5.85 -1.28 7.96
N PRO A 148 7.19 -1.21 8.12
CA PRO A 148 8.04 -2.31 7.70
C PRO A 148 7.79 -3.62 8.48
N TRP A 149 7.14 -3.54 9.64
CA TRP A 149 6.95 -4.66 10.57
C TRP A 149 5.49 -5.00 10.83
N GLU A 150 4.53 -4.15 10.46
CA GLU A 150 3.10 -4.39 10.66
C GLU A 150 2.31 -4.11 9.40
N LYS A 151 1.43 -5.06 9.04
CA LYS A 151 0.52 -4.98 7.88
C LYS A 151 1.25 -4.69 6.56
N ASN A 152 2.52 -5.11 6.48
CA ASN A 152 3.41 -4.85 5.36
C ASN A 152 3.00 -5.60 4.09
N LEU A 153 2.32 -6.74 4.26
CA LEU A 153 1.73 -7.50 3.17
C LEU A 153 0.25 -7.18 3.10
N HIS A 154 -0.28 -6.99 1.89
CA HIS A 154 -1.72 -6.84 1.72
C HIS A 154 -2.23 -7.26 0.35
N GLU A 155 -3.49 -7.65 0.33
CA GLU A 155 -4.29 -7.85 -0.87
C GLU A 155 -5.43 -6.82 -0.85
N ILE A 156 -5.72 -6.18 -2.00
CA ILE A 156 -6.71 -5.11 -2.10
C ILE A 156 -7.74 -5.47 -3.16
N THR A 157 -8.98 -5.68 -2.76
CA THR A 157 -10.08 -6.03 -3.66
C THR A 157 -11.04 -4.86 -3.83
N CYS A 158 -11.33 -4.48 -5.07
CA CYS A 158 -12.37 -3.50 -5.37
C CYS A 158 -13.75 -4.15 -5.27
N ILE A 159 -14.49 -3.88 -4.20
CA ILE A 159 -15.82 -4.47 -3.97
C ILE A 159 -16.96 -3.60 -4.53
N GLU A 160 -16.77 -2.28 -4.65
CA GLU A 160 -17.71 -1.38 -5.32
C GLU A 160 -16.95 -0.39 -6.20
N GLY A 161 -17.00 -0.59 -7.52
CA GLY A 161 -16.00 -0.05 -8.43
C GLY A 161 -16.46 0.82 -9.59
N PRO A 162 -15.49 1.44 -10.31
CA PRO A 162 -14.07 1.42 -10.02
C PRO A 162 -13.74 2.14 -8.71
N ALA A 163 -12.88 1.51 -7.93
CA ALA A 163 -12.35 2.11 -6.71
C ALA A 163 -11.00 2.73 -7.02
N ALA A 164 -10.74 3.90 -6.44
CA ALA A 164 -9.48 4.60 -6.55
C ALA A 164 -8.94 4.94 -5.18
N PHE A 165 -7.64 4.72 -4.98
CA PHE A 165 -6.95 5.09 -3.76
C PHE A 165 -5.63 5.80 -4.08
N LEU A 166 -5.31 6.82 -3.30
CA LEU A 166 -4.03 7.50 -3.29
C LEU A 166 -3.12 6.77 -2.31
N ASP A 167 -1.91 6.44 -2.77
CA ASP A 167 -0.90 5.75 -2.00
C ASP A 167 0.37 6.61 -1.88
N ILE A 168 0.96 6.66 -0.68
CA ILE A 168 2.26 7.26 -0.42
C ILE A 168 3.16 6.20 0.19
N LEU A 169 4.24 5.86 -0.50
CA LEU A 169 5.21 4.87 -0.04
C LEU A 169 6.57 5.52 0.23
N SER A 170 7.24 5.10 1.30
CA SER A 170 8.61 5.52 1.61
C SER A 170 9.42 4.38 2.22
N PRO A 171 10.68 4.16 1.78
CA PRO A 171 11.18 4.60 0.47
C PRO A 171 10.33 3.99 -0.66
N PRO A 172 10.49 4.42 -1.91
CA PRO A 172 9.98 3.66 -3.04
C PRO A 172 10.56 2.24 -3.08
N TYR A 173 9.88 1.36 -3.81
CA TYR A 173 10.52 0.17 -4.38
C TYR A 173 11.77 0.58 -5.15
N ASP A 174 12.79 -0.26 -5.11
CA ASP A 174 14.06 0.00 -5.79
C ASP A 174 14.14 -0.89 -7.03
N VAL A 175 14.69 -0.38 -8.12
CA VAL A 175 15.15 -1.23 -9.22
C VAL A 175 16.49 -0.64 -9.62
N ASP A 176 17.59 -1.32 -9.31
CA ASP A 176 18.89 -0.84 -9.76
C ASP A 176 19.05 -1.03 -11.27
N ASP A 177 19.97 -0.28 -11.87
CA ASP A 177 20.25 -0.34 -13.32
C ASP A 177 20.73 -1.73 -13.78
N SER A 178 21.07 -2.62 -12.85
CA SER A 178 21.45 -4.02 -13.11
C SER A 178 20.28 -5.01 -13.02
N GLY A 179 19.06 -4.51 -12.80
CA GLY A 179 17.86 -5.33 -12.64
C GLY A 179 17.77 -6.05 -11.30
N ARG A 180 18.66 -5.74 -10.35
CA ARG A 180 18.59 -6.24 -8.97
C ARG A 180 17.85 -5.23 -8.11
N SER A 181 16.95 -5.73 -7.29
CA SER A 181 16.16 -4.88 -6.40
C SER A 181 16.49 -5.23 -4.95
N PRO A 182 17.09 -4.32 -4.17
CA PRO A 182 17.15 -4.49 -2.72
C PRO A 182 15.78 -4.39 -2.02
N ARG A 183 14.74 -3.91 -2.73
CA ARG A 183 13.36 -3.80 -2.23
C ARG A 183 12.39 -4.16 -3.37
N PRO A 184 12.30 -5.44 -3.76
CA PRO A 184 11.37 -5.87 -4.79
C PRO A 184 9.95 -5.84 -4.25
N CYS A 185 8.97 -5.67 -5.14
CA CYS A 185 7.59 -6.02 -4.83
C CYS A 185 7.43 -7.52 -5.08
N THR A 186 7.34 -8.29 -4.00
CA THR A 186 7.18 -9.75 -4.04
C THR A 186 5.73 -10.09 -3.86
N PHE A 187 5.22 -11.01 -4.67
CA PHE A 187 3.85 -11.49 -4.55
C PHE A 187 3.79 -12.81 -3.81
N PHE A 188 2.67 -13.05 -3.13
CA PHE A 188 2.47 -14.21 -2.26
C PHE A 188 1.11 -14.84 -2.47
N LYS A 189 1.02 -16.12 -2.12
CA LYS A 189 -0.26 -16.81 -1.92
C LYS A 189 -0.26 -17.62 -0.65
N THR A 190 -1.43 -17.73 -0.04
CA THR A 190 -1.65 -18.60 1.13
C THR A 190 -1.72 -20.06 0.69
N ILE A 191 -0.97 -20.93 1.37
CA ILE A 191 -0.97 -22.38 1.14
C ILE A 191 -1.56 -23.17 2.29
N ASP A 192 -1.62 -22.57 3.48
CA ASP A 192 -2.16 -23.19 4.70
C ASP A 192 -2.60 -22.08 5.66
N SER A 193 -3.65 -22.33 6.44
CA SER A 193 -4.12 -21.38 7.45
C SER A 193 -4.64 -22.11 8.69
N LYS A 194 -4.38 -21.51 9.84
CA LYS A 194 -4.87 -21.98 11.14
C LYS A 194 -5.54 -20.83 11.88
N PRO A 195 -6.81 -20.96 12.29
CA PRO A 195 -7.48 -19.95 13.10
C PRO A 195 -6.74 -19.67 14.41
N CYS A 196 -6.62 -18.40 14.77
CA CYS A 196 -6.18 -17.96 16.08
C CYS A 196 -7.40 -17.83 17.00
N LEU A 197 -7.35 -18.48 18.18
CA LEU A 197 -8.47 -18.51 19.13
C LEU A 197 -8.47 -17.32 20.10
N ASP A 198 -7.40 -16.53 20.14
CA ASP A 198 -7.26 -15.38 21.03
C ASP A 198 -7.74 -14.09 20.33
N SER A 199 -8.66 -13.37 20.99
CA SER A 199 -9.38 -12.26 20.38
C SER A 199 -8.50 -11.02 20.21
N GLY A 200 -8.49 -10.48 18.99
CA GLY A 200 -7.84 -9.23 18.64
C GLY A 200 -8.03 -8.92 17.15
N ASP A 201 -7.09 -8.17 16.57
CA ASP A 201 -7.05 -7.89 15.13
C ASP A 201 -6.52 -9.09 14.31
N ILE A 202 -5.84 -10.06 14.93
CA ILE A 202 -5.29 -11.24 14.25
C ILE A 202 -6.32 -12.38 14.26
N ILE A 203 -6.60 -12.95 13.09
CA ILE A 203 -7.60 -14.03 12.93
C ILE A 203 -7.01 -15.37 12.55
N GLU A 204 -5.88 -15.38 11.85
CA GLU A 204 -5.27 -16.62 11.35
C GLU A 204 -3.74 -16.51 11.41
N GLU A 205 -3.08 -17.62 11.75
CA GLU A 205 -1.68 -17.84 11.37
C GLU A 205 -1.69 -18.53 10.00
N VAL A 206 -1.05 -17.93 9.01
CA VAL A 206 -1.00 -18.42 7.63
C VAL A 206 0.41 -18.81 7.23
N LYS A 207 0.51 -19.79 6.33
CA LYS A 207 1.74 -20.06 5.58
C LYS A 207 1.60 -19.51 4.17
N LEU A 208 2.61 -18.76 3.75
CA LEU A 208 2.70 -18.10 2.46
C LEU A 208 3.85 -18.70 1.65
N VAL A 209 3.70 -18.66 0.33
CA VAL A 209 4.81 -18.90 -0.63
C VAL A 209 4.81 -17.80 -1.68
N THR A 210 6.00 -17.51 -2.23
CA THR A 210 6.15 -16.56 -3.32
C THR A 210 5.40 -17.01 -4.58
N GLU A 211 4.77 -16.09 -5.29
CA GLU A 211 4.06 -16.34 -6.54
C GLU A 211 4.77 -15.64 -7.72
N ALA A 212 5.28 -16.43 -8.66
CA ALA A 212 6.11 -15.93 -9.76
C ALA A 212 5.31 -15.36 -10.96
N HIS A 213 3.97 -15.50 -10.97
CA HIS A 213 3.14 -15.14 -12.11
C HIS A 213 1.90 -14.38 -11.66
N ILE A 214 1.99 -13.05 -11.70
CA ILE A 214 0.86 -12.17 -11.44
C ILE A 214 0.76 -11.17 -12.59
N PHE A 215 -0.23 -11.43 -13.46
CA PHE A 215 -0.55 -10.82 -14.76
C PHE A 215 0.28 -11.28 -15.97
#